data_AF-A0A4Z2IY83-F1
#
_entry.id   AF-A0A4Z2IY83-F1
#
_cell.length_a   1.000
_cell.length_b   1.000
_cell.length_c   1.000
_cell.angle_alpha   90.00
_cell.angle_beta   90.00
_cell.angle_gamma   90.00
#
_symmetry.space_group_name_H-M   'P 1'
#
loop_
_entity.id
_entity.type
_entity.pdbx_description
1 polymer ?
#
loop_
_entity_poly.entity_id
_entity_poly.type
_entity_poly.pdbx_seq_one_letter_code
_entity_poly.pdbx_strand_id
1 'polypeptide(L)'
;MTMKLAYWDIRGLAQPARLLLEYTGSKYEDKLYVCGEGGETEDEKDNLKPGYLQKLPGLLKQFSNYLGVRKWFAGDKALEKIAAYLKSDRFKKTPVNNKMANWGNKRE
;
A
#
# COMPACT_ATOMS: atom_id res chain seq x y z
N MET A 1 -15.86 17.12 -2.89
CA MET A 1 -14.45 17.39 -2.53
C MET A 1 -13.63 16.19 -3.00
N THR A 2 -12.67 16.38 -3.90
CA THR A 2 -11.86 15.29 -4.46
C THR A 2 -10.67 15.03 -3.54
N MET A 3 -10.53 13.80 -3.03
CA MET A 3 -9.40 13.45 -2.17
C MET A 3 -8.13 13.29 -3.02
N LYS A 4 -6.96 13.71 -2.51
CA LYS A 4 -5.68 13.49 -3.20
C LYS A 4 -4.94 12.34 -2.54
N LEU A 5 -4.72 11.25 -3.28
CA LEU A 5 -3.84 10.18 -2.85
C LEU A 5 -2.43 10.51 -3.35
N ALA A 6 -1.62 11.10 -2.47
CA ALA A 6 -0.26 11.47 -2.80
C ALA A 6 0.72 10.37 -2.34
N TYR A 7 1.42 9.73 -3.27
CA TYR A 7 2.35 8.66 -2.95
C TYR A 7 3.48 8.56 -3.97
N TRP A 8 4.51 7.77 -3.64
CA TRP A 8 5.61 7.44 -4.51
C TRP A 8 5.07 6.72 -5.73
N ASP A 9 5.75 6.88 -6.86
CA ASP A 9 5.38 6.25 -8.13
C ASP A 9 5.70 4.75 -8.16
N ILE A 10 5.09 4.03 -7.22
CA ILE A 10 5.16 2.60 -7.00
C ILE A 10 3.75 2.08 -6.69
N ARG A 11 3.52 0.82 -7.05
CA ARG A 11 2.27 0.12 -6.76
C ARG A 11 2.24 -0.37 -5.32
N GLY A 12 3.27 -1.12 -4.89
CA GLY A 12 3.23 -2.04 -3.75
C GLY A 12 2.59 -1.47 -2.50
N LEU A 13 3.20 -0.46 -1.89
CA LEU A 13 2.76 0.08 -0.60
C LEU A 13 1.49 0.93 -0.67
N ALA A 14 1.22 1.59 -1.81
CA ALA A 14 -0.01 2.38 -2.00
C ALA A 14 -1.21 1.53 -2.46
N GLN A 15 -0.98 0.30 -2.94
CA GLN A 15 -2.04 -0.52 -3.50
C GLN A 15 -3.20 -0.79 -2.52
N PRO A 16 -2.97 -1.12 -1.24
CA PRO A 16 -4.06 -1.31 -0.29
C PRO A 16 -4.92 -0.06 -0.10
N ALA A 17 -4.31 1.14 -0.10
CA ALA A 17 -5.03 2.41 0.01
C ALA A 17 -5.90 2.66 -1.23
N ARG A 18 -5.38 2.41 -2.44
CA ARG A 18 -6.18 2.49 -3.69
C ARG A 18 -7.36 1.53 -3.68
N LEU A 19 -7.12 0.28 -3.29
CA LEU A 19 -8.19 -0.74 -3.18
C LEU A 19 -9.31 -0.29 -2.23
N LEU A 20 -8.95 0.32 -1.09
CA LEU A 20 -9.92 0.82 -0.14
C LEU A 20 -10.75 1.98 -0.72
N LEU A 21 -10.11 2.92 -1.42
CA LEU A 21 -10.80 4.06 -2.05
C LEU A 21 -11.74 3.61 -3.18
N GLU A 22 -11.33 2.62 -3.97
CA GLU A 22 -12.16 2.03 -5.02
C GLU A 22 -13.34 1.25 -4.42
N TYR A 23 -13.11 0.54 -3.31
CA TYR A 23 -14.18 -0.13 -2.56
C TYR A 23 -15.24 0.84 -2.03
N THR A 24 -14.80 1.95 -1.41
CA THR A 24 -15.70 3.01 -0.90
C THR A 24 -16.32 3.84 -2.01
N GLY A 25 -15.84 3.72 -3.26
CA GLY A 25 -16.30 4.52 -4.40
C GLY A 25 -15.95 6.00 -4.27
N SER A 26 -15.00 6.33 -3.40
CA SER A 26 -14.59 7.72 -3.15
C SER A 26 -13.76 8.22 -4.33
N LYS A 27 -14.14 9.37 -4.91
CA LYS A 27 -13.36 9.98 -6.00
C LYS A 27 -12.04 10.52 -5.45
N TYR A 28 -10.93 10.04 -6.02
CA TYR A 28 -9.59 10.50 -5.67
C TYR A 28 -8.75 10.80 -6.92
N GLU A 29 -7.74 11.64 -6.73
CA GLU A 29 -6.72 11.97 -7.71
C GLU A 29 -5.37 11.43 -7.23
N ASP A 30 -4.66 10.69 -8.09
CA ASP A 30 -3.32 10.18 -7.82
C ASP A 30 -2.29 11.28 -8.04
N LYS A 31 -1.59 11.71 -6.98
CA LYS A 31 -0.41 12.57 -7.07
C LYS A 31 0.85 11.74 -6.85
N LEU A 32 1.70 11.65 -7.86
CA LEU A 32 2.84 10.74 -7.85
C LEU A 32 4.14 11.49 -7.61
N TYR A 33 4.92 11.02 -6.62
CA TYR A 33 6.25 11.51 -6.33
C TYR A 33 7.30 10.57 -6.92
N VAL A 34 8.31 11.14 -7.58
CA VAL A 34 9.49 10.39 -8.02
C VAL A 34 10.41 10.21 -6.83
N CYS A 35 10.85 8.98 -6.58
CA CYS A 35 11.82 8.68 -5.52
C CYS A 35 13.15 9.38 -5.84
N GLY A 36 13.61 10.26 -4.94
CA GLY A 36 14.94 10.89 -5.01
C GLY A 36 16.06 9.94 -4.58
N GLU A 37 17.29 10.44 -4.56
CA GLU A 37 18.46 9.73 -4.03
C GLU A 37 18.29 9.51 -2.51
N GLY A 38 18.26 8.25 -2.08
CA GLY A 38 18.03 7.87 -0.69
C GLY A 38 19.25 8.16 0.19
N GLY A 39 19.02 8.80 1.34
CA GLY A 39 20.06 9.22 2.28
C GLY A 39 19.82 8.72 3.70
N GLU A 40 19.50 7.45 3.87
CA GLU A 40 19.51 6.80 5.19
C GLU A 40 20.52 5.66 5.17
N THR A 41 21.43 5.66 6.13
CA THR A 41 22.52 4.68 6.20
C THR A 41 22.05 3.35 6.77
N GLU A 42 22.66 2.25 6.37
CA GLU A 42 22.32 0.89 6.85
C GLU A 42 22.37 0.82 8.39
N ASP A 43 23.34 1.53 8.98
CA ASP A 43 23.60 1.60 10.42
C ASP A 43 22.43 2.21 11.23
N GLU A 44 21.78 3.25 10.69
CA GLU A 44 20.62 3.86 11.33
C GLU A 44 19.41 2.91 11.36
N LYS A 45 19.27 2.08 10.32
CA LYS A 45 18.19 1.08 10.23
C LYS A 45 18.42 -0.07 11.20
N ASP A 46 19.67 -0.52 11.35
CA ASP A 46 20.03 -1.60 12.26
C ASP A 46 19.77 -1.25 13.73
N ASN A 47 19.98 0.01 14.10
CA ASN A 47 19.70 0.50 15.46
C ASN A 47 18.20 0.55 15.79
N LEU A 48 17.32 0.70 14.80
CA LEU A 48 15.87 0.78 15.00
C LEU A 48 15.17 -0.59 14.96
N LYS A 49 15.78 -1.61 14.33
CA LYS A 49 15.22 -2.97 14.19
C LYS A 49 14.75 -3.60 15.51
N PRO A 50 15.53 -3.58 16.62
CA PRO A 50 15.15 -4.27 17.84
C PRO A 50 13.87 -3.71 18.47
N GLY A 51 13.77 -2.38 18.55
CA GLY A 51 12.59 -1.70 19.10
C GLY A 51 11.33 -1.89 18.25
N TYR A 52 11.49 -1.98 16.93
CA TYR A 52 10.38 -2.31 16.03
C TYR A 52 9.88 -3.74 16.27
N LEU A 53 10.78 -4.72 16.32
CA LEU A 53 10.42 -6.12 16.53
C LEU A 53 9.72 -6.38 17.86
N GLN A 54 10.13 -5.67 18.93
CA GLN A 54 9.47 -5.79 20.24
C GLN A 54 8.02 -5.29 20.20
N LYS A 55 7.73 -4.24 19.43
CA LYS A 55 6.37 -3.66 19.31
C LYS A 55 5.48 -4.42 18.33
N LEU A 56 6.06 -5.18 17.42
CA LEU A 56 5.36 -5.83 16.31
C LEU A 56 4.23 -6.77 16.76
N PRO A 57 4.38 -7.67 17.76
CA PRO A 57 3.30 -8.55 18.18
C PRO A 57 2.06 -7.79 18.69
N GLY A 58 2.29 -6.69 19.43
CA GLY A 58 1.20 -5.84 19.93
C GLY A 58 0.44 -5.16 18.79
N LEU A 59 1.17 -4.66 17.80
CA LEU A 59 0.59 -4.05 16.60
C LEU A 59 -0.20 -5.08 15.78
N LEU A 60 0.36 -6.25 15.50
CA LEU A 60 -0.30 -7.31 14.76
C LEU A 60 -1.57 -7.82 15.45
N LYS A 61 -1.58 -7.88 16.79
CA LYS A 61 -2.77 -8.25 17.55
C LYS A 61 -3.94 -7.29 17.34
N GLN A 62 -3.67 -5.98 17.24
CA GLN A 62 -4.72 -4.99 16.94
C GLN A 62 -5.33 -5.20 15.56
N PHE A 63 -4.50 -5.47 14.55
CA PHE A 63 -4.97 -5.80 13.21
C PHE A 63 -5.78 -7.10 13.17
N SER A 64 -5.29 -8.16 13.83
CA SER A 64 -5.99 -9.43 13.94
C SER A 64 -7.37 -9.28 14.58
N ASN A 65 -7.46 -8.53 15.71
CA ASN A 65 -8.72 -8.25 16.37
C ASN A 65 -9.68 -7.45 15.48
N TYR A 66 -9.18 -6.43 14.78
CA TYR A 66 -9.99 -5.60 13.89
C TYR A 66 -10.58 -6.43 12.73
N LEU A 67 -9.75 -7.28 12.11
CA LEU A 67 -10.16 -8.13 10.98
C LEU A 67 -11.07 -9.29 11.43
N GLY A 68 -10.81 -9.89 12.59
CA GLY A 68 -11.62 -11.00 13.13
C GLY A 68 -13.06 -10.60 13.42
N VAL A 69 -13.30 -9.33 13.79
CA VAL A 69 -14.65 -8.80 14.06
C VAL A 69 -15.36 -8.36 12.78
N ARG A 70 -14.63 -7.90 11.76
CA ARG A 70 -15.21 -7.34 10.52
C ARG A 70 -15.11 -8.33 9.36
N LYS A 71 -15.88 -9.43 9.44
CA LYS A 71 -16.01 -10.44 8.36
C LYS A 71 -16.41 -9.84 7.00
N TRP A 72 -17.09 -8.69 6.98
CA TRP A 72 -17.52 -8.00 5.75
C TRP A 72 -16.38 -7.29 4.99
N PHE A 73 -15.21 -7.08 5.62
CA PHE A 73 -14.07 -6.41 4.97
C PHE A 73 -13.59 -7.17 3.72
N ALA A 74 -13.93 -8.45 3.59
CA ALA A 74 -13.68 -9.30 2.42
C ALA A 74 -14.96 -10.02 1.93
N GLY A 75 -16.11 -9.36 1.94
CA GLY A 75 -17.36 -9.93 1.40
C GLY A 75 -17.43 -9.91 -0.14
N ASP A 76 -18.34 -10.68 -0.73
CA ASP A 76 -18.47 -10.88 -2.19
C ASP A 76 -18.65 -9.58 -2.99
N LYS A 77 -19.37 -8.59 -2.44
CA LYS A 77 -19.56 -7.28 -3.09
C LYS A 77 -18.29 -6.41 -3.12
N ALA A 78 -17.36 -6.64 -2.19
CA ALA A 78 -16.06 -5.96 -2.22
C ALA A 78 -15.21 -6.49 -3.38
N LEU A 79 -15.29 -7.80 -3.63
CA LEU A 79 -14.59 -8.47 -4.72
C LEU A 79 -15.04 -7.97 -6.09
N GLU A 80 -16.33 -7.66 -6.31
CA GLU A 80 -16.80 -7.14 -7.60
C GLU A 80 -16.19 -5.78 -7.96
N LYS A 81 -16.23 -4.81 -7.03
CA LYS A 81 -15.66 -3.47 -7.25
C LYS A 81 -14.15 -3.52 -7.41
N ILE A 82 -13.49 -4.33 -6.58
CA ILE A 82 -12.04 -4.53 -6.66
C ILE A 82 -11.67 -5.22 -7.98
N ALA A 83 -12.41 -6.25 -8.40
CA ALA A 83 -12.17 -6.94 -9.67
C ALA A 83 -12.37 -6.00 -10.87
N ALA A 84 -13.35 -5.11 -10.82
CA ALA A 84 -13.53 -4.08 -11.85
C ALA A 84 -12.34 -3.13 -11.90
N TYR A 85 -11.84 -2.67 -10.75
CA TYR A 85 -10.64 -1.83 -10.68
C TYR A 85 -9.40 -2.54 -11.22
N LEU A 86 -9.16 -3.80 -10.83
CA LEU A 86 -8.01 -4.60 -11.29
C LEU A 86 -7.98 -4.82 -12.81
N LYS A 87 -9.15 -4.78 -13.48
CA LYS A 87 -9.29 -4.88 -14.93
C LYS A 87 -9.24 -3.51 -15.64
N SER A 88 -9.29 -2.41 -14.89
CA SER A 88 -9.32 -1.06 -15.45
C SER A 88 -7.92 -0.53 -15.75
N ASP A 89 -7.84 0.46 -16.65
CA ASP A 89 -6.59 1.15 -16.98
C ASP A 89 -6.01 1.96 -15.81
N ARG A 90 -6.80 2.19 -14.75
CA ARG A 90 -6.32 2.81 -13.51
C ARG A 90 -5.44 1.86 -12.69
N PHE A 91 -5.51 0.56 -12.93
CA PHE A 91 -4.69 -0.39 -12.21
C PHE A 91 -3.24 -0.30 -12.69
N LYS A 92 -2.36 0.13 -11.80
CA LYS A 92 -0.92 0.11 -12.05
C LYS A 92 -0.43 -1.32 -11.91
N LYS A 93 0.18 -1.88 -12.95
CA LYS A 93 0.80 -3.20 -12.88
C LYS A 93 2.20 -3.14 -12.26
N THR A 94 2.98 -2.13 -12.65
CA THR A 94 4.38 -1.93 -12.30
C THR A 94 4.71 -0.42 -12.21
N PRO A 95 5.78 0.00 -11.51
CA PRO A 95 6.69 -0.83 -10.71
C PRO A 95 6.07 -1.17 -9.36
N VAL A 96 6.36 -2.37 -8.85
CA VAL A 96 5.86 -2.82 -7.53
C VAL A 96 6.60 -2.12 -6.40
N ASN A 97 7.92 -2.01 -6.53
CA ASN A 97 8.81 -1.41 -5.54
C ASN A 97 9.57 -0.22 -6.13
N ASN A 98 10.31 0.47 -5.27
CA ASN A 98 11.18 1.57 -5.69
C ASN A 98 12.36 1.06 -6.55
N LYS A 99 13.05 2.00 -7.22
CA LYS A 99 14.19 1.70 -8.11
C LYS A 99 15.33 0.97 -7.39
N MET A 100 15.51 1.23 -6.10
CA MET A 100 16.57 0.66 -5.26
C MET A 100 16.30 -0.78 -4.84
N ALA A 101 15.08 -1.30 -5.01
CA ALA A 101 14.75 -2.67 -4.65
C ALA A 101 15.32 -3.68 -5.65
N ASN A 102 15.77 -4.83 -5.15
CA ASN A 102 16.28 -5.93 -5.98
C ASN A 102 15.20 -6.63 -6.82
N TRP A 103 13.91 -6.36 -6.55
CA TRP A 103 12.79 -7.00 -7.23
C TRP A 103 11.61 -6.04 -7.42
N GLY A 104 10.92 -6.17 -8.56
CA GLY A 104 9.70 -5.40 -8.85
C GLY A 104 9.94 -3.91 -9.10
N ASN A 105 11.17 -3.50 -9.43
CA ASN A 105 11.60 -2.12 -9.62
C ASN A 105 11.46 -1.59 -11.06
N LYS A 106 11.19 -2.47 -12.03
CA LYS A 106 11.03 -2.13 -13.45
C LYS A 106 9.58 -1.91 -13.83
N ARG A 107 9.36 -1.09 -14.86
CA ARG A 107 8.07 -1.00 -15.56
C ARG A 107 8.05 -2.04 -16.68
N GLU A 108 6.96 -2.79 -16.74
CA GLU A 108 6.66 -3.86 -17.70
C GLU A 108 5.30 -3.58 -18.34
#